data_AF-A0A3C1M342-F1
#
_entry.id   AF-A0A3C1M342-F1
#
_cell.length_a   1.000
_cell.length_b   1.000
_cell.length_c   1.000
_cell.angle_alpha   90.00
_cell.angle_beta   90.00
_cell.angle_gamma   90.00
#
_symmetry.space_group_name_H-M   'P 1'
#
loop_
_entity.id
_entity.type
_entity.pdbx_description
1 polymer ?
#
loop_
_entity_poly.entity_id
_entity_poly.type
_entity_poly.pdbx_seq_one_letter_code
_entity_poly.pdbx_strand_id
1 'polypeptide(L)'
;MLRIVTQRAEAEAELRRIRDRLFGLDNQEAEQAVAAIVQAVQREGDAALCRYTEAFDRVSLRPEELRVNPTELDAAYQQISGKLLKAIELAHRQIVAFHRLKVPQSWVHFPGQGVVLGKRYT
;
A
#
# COMPACT_ATOMS: atom_id res chain seq x y z
N MET A 1 -29.28 -4.28 5.13
CA MET A 1 -30.12 -4.06 6.34
C MET A 1 -29.32 -4.54 7.54
N LEU A 2 -29.20 -3.75 8.61
CA LEU A 2 -28.43 -4.14 9.79
C LEU A 2 -29.21 -5.21 10.58
N ARG A 3 -28.55 -6.31 10.93
CA ARG A 3 -29.11 -7.39 11.74
C ARG A 3 -28.70 -7.19 13.20
N ILE A 4 -29.67 -7.05 14.09
CA ILE A 4 -29.45 -6.95 15.53
C ILE A 4 -29.64 -8.34 16.14
N VAL A 5 -28.59 -8.89 16.74
CA VAL A 5 -28.61 -10.20 17.40
C VAL A 5 -28.67 -9.98 18.91
N THR A 6 -29.73 -10.45 19.54
CA THR A 6 -29.98 -10.24 20.98
C THR A 6 -29.77 -11.49 21.81
N GLN A 7 -29.64 -12.66 21.17
CA GLN A 7 -29.37 -13.93 21.85
C GLN A 7 -27.88 -14.25 21.84
N ARG A 8 -27.34 -14.62 23.01
CA ARG A 8 -25.91 -14.92 23.18
C ARG A 8 -25.40 -16.01 22.25
N ALA A 9 -26.12 -17.13 22.15
CA ALA A 9 -25.71 -18.27 21.32
C ALA A 9 -25.62 -17.90 19.83
N GLU A 10 -26.59 -17.11 19.36
CA GLU A 10 -26.63 -16.61 17.98
C GLU A 10 -25.51 -15.59 17.74
N ALA A 11 -25.22 -14.73 18.71
CA ALA A 11 -24.12 -13.77 18.64
C ALA A 11 -22.76 -14.47 18.56
N GLU A 12 -22.53 -15.52 19.35
CA GLU A 12 -21.31 -16.31 19.30
C GLU A 12 -21.13 -17.01 17.95
N ALA A 13 -22.21 -17.52 17.34
CA ALA A 13 -22.18 -18.11 16.00
C ALA A 13 -21.84 -17.07 14.93
N GLU A 14 -22.46 -15.88 15.01
CA GLU A 14 -22.24 -14.81 14.04
C GLU A 14 -20.84 -14.20 14.17
N LEU A 15 -20.32 -14.08 15.39
CA LEU A 15 -18.93 -13.65 15.64
C LEU A 15 -17.92 -14.66 15.08
N ARG A 16 -18.16 -15.97 15.24
CA ARG A 16 -17.33 -16.99 14.60
C ARG A 16 -17.36 -16.83 13.07
N ARG A 17 -18.54 -16.67 12.47
CA ARG A 17 -18.67 -16.44 11.02
C ARG A 17 -17.95 -15.16 10.54
N ILE A 18 -18.03 -14.07 11.31
CA ILE A 18 -17.34 -12.81 10.96
C ILE A 18 -15.83 -12.98 11.06
N ARG A 19 -15.35 -13.58 12.17
CA ARG A 19 -13.95 -13.88 12.40
C ARG A 19 -13.39 -14.75 11.28
N ASP A 20 -14.13 -15.79 10.90
CA ASP A 20 -13.69 -16.80 9.94
C ASP A 20 -13.95 -16.37 8.48
N ARG A 21 -14.53 -15.18 8.25
CA ARG A 21 -14.88 -14.69 6.90
C ARG A 21 -13.67 -14.52 5.97
N LEU A 22 -12.49 -14.33 6.55
CA LEU A 22 -11.21 -14.18 5.83
C LEU A 22 -10.34 -15.45 5.90
N PHE A 23 -10.65 -16.38 6.80
CA PHE A 23 -9.89 -17.61 7.00
C PHE A 23 -10.50 -18.72 6.15
N GLY A 24 -10.15 -18.77 4.86
CA GLY A 24 -10.61 -19.83 3.97
C GLY A 24 -10.81 -19.44 2.50
N LEU A 25 -10.39 -18.24 2.09
CA LEU A 25 -10.26 -17.96 0.66
C LEU A 25 -9.07 -18.76 0.14
N ASP A 26 -9.35 -19.84 -0.58
CA ASP A 26 -8.37 -20.52 -1.41
C ASP A 26 -7.93 -19.51 -2.48
N ASN A 27 -6.76 -18.92 -2.25
CA ASN A 27 -6.21 -17.88 -3.10
C ASN A 27 -5.23 -18.45 -4.12
N GLN A 28 -5.17 -19.78 -4.27
CA GLN A 28 -4.16 -20.45 -5.08
C GLN A 28 -4.22 -20.00 -6.55
N GLU A 29 -5.41 -19.77 -7.12
CA GLU A 29 -5.55 -19.25 -8.48
C GLU A 29 -4.96 -17.84 -8.62
N ALA A 30 -5.23 -16.95 -7.66
CA ALA A 30 -4.68 -15.60 -7.66
C ALA A 30 -3.16 -15.63 -7.45
N GLU A 31 -2.66 -16.48 -6.56
CA GLU A 31 -1.23 -16.68 -6.33
C GLU A 31 -0.52 -17.15 -7.60
N GLN A 32 -1.10 -18.13 -8.31
CA GLN A 32 -0.56 -18.62 -9.58
C GLN A 32 -0.55 -17.53 -10.66
N ALA A 33 -1.64 -16.76 -10.78
CA ALA A 33 -1.73 -15.66 -11.73
C ALA A 33 -0.69 -14.56 -11.44
N VAL A 34 -0.57 -14.16 -10.17
CA VAL A 34 0.42 -13.16 -9.75
C VAL A 34 1.84 -13.67 -9.96
N ALA A 35 2.13 -14.93 -9.62
CA ALA A 35 3.43 -15.54 -9.84
C ALA A 35 3.84 -15.51 -11.31
N ALA A 36 2.91 -15.82 -12.22
CA ALA A 36 3.16 -15.76 -13.67
C ALA A 36 3.47 -14.33 -14.15
N ILE A 37 2.74 -13.31 -13.64
CA ILE A 37 3.00 -11.90 -13.96
C ILE A 37 4.39 -11.49 -13.48
N VAL A 38 4.72 -11.78 -12.21
CA VAL A 38 6.03 -11.43 -11.63
C VAL A 38 7.17 -12.10 -12.39
N GLN A 39 7.05 -13.38 -12.74
CA GLN A 39 8.05 -14.10 -13.54
C GLN A 39 8.23 -13.49 -14.93
N ALA A 40 7.13 -13.09 -15.58
CA ALA A 40 7.19 -12.42 -16.88
C ALA A 40 7.91 -11.06 -16.77
N VAL A 41 7.57 -10.24 -15.78
CA VAL A 41 8.25 -8.94 -15.55
C VAL A 41 9.72 -9.12 -15.23
N GLN A 42 10.09 -10.13 -14.44
CA GLN A 42 11.49 -10.41 -14.13
C GLN A 42 12.31 -10.81 -15.38
N ARG A 43 11.69 -11.53 -16.32
CA ARG A 43 12.36 -12.02 -17.54
C ARG A 43 12.36 -11.01 -18.69
N GLU A 44 11.27 -10.27 -18.85
CA GLU A 44 10.97 -9.45 -20.02
C GLU A 44 11.03 -7.93 -19.72
N GLY A 45 11.08 -7.54 -18.45
CA GLY A 45 11.17 -6.14 -18.02
C GLY A 45 9.98 -5.30 -18.50
N ASP A 46 10.28 -4.11 -19.04
CA ASP A 46 9.29 -3.11 -19.46
C ASP A 46 8.35 -3.61 -20.56
N ALA A 47 8.78 -4.57 -21.38
CA ALA A 47 7.91 -5.17 -22.39
C ALA A 47 6.74 -5.93 -21.75
N ALA A 48 6.98 -6.67 -20.66
CA ALA A 48 5.91 -7.32 -19.91
C ALA A 48 5.02 -6.29 -19.21
N LEU A 49 5.60 -5.19 -18.67
CA LEU A 49 4.80 -4.11 -18.09
C LEU A 49 3.84 -3.51 -19.11
N CYS A 50 4.33 -3.10 -20.28
CA CYS A 50 3.50 -2.52 -21.33
C CYS A 50 2.39 -3.49 -21.79
N ARG A 51 2.73 -4.79 -21.94
CA ARG A 51 1.76 -5.83 -22.30
C ARG A 51 0.65 -6.00 -21.26
N TYR A 52 0.98 -6.01 -19.97
CA TYR A 52 -0.03 -6.14 -18.92
C TYR A 52 -0.85 -4.86 -18.72
N THR A 53 -0.23 -3.68 -18.88
CA THR A 53 -0.96 -2.40 -18.90
C THR A 53 -1.99 -2.37 -20.02
N GLU A 54 -1.64 -2.82 -21.23
CA GLU A 54 -2.60 -2.90 -22.33
C GLU A 54 -3.71 -3.91 -22.05
N ALA A 55 -3.36 -5.08 -21.49
CA ALA A 55 -4.33 -6.13 -21.19
C ALA A 55 -5.36 -5.74 -20.10
N PHE A 56 -4.91 -5.09 -19.03
CA PHE A 56 -5.73 -4.78 -17.86
C PHE A 56 -6.35 -3.38 -17.93
N ASP A 57 -5.54 -2.37 -18.27
CA ASP A 57 -5.95 -0.96 -18.23
C ASP A 57 -6.42 -0.45 -19.60
N ARG A 58 -6.22 -1.25 -20.66
CA ARG A 58 -6.55 -0.89 -22.05
C ARG A 58 -5.81 0.35 -22.54
N VAL A 59 -4.61 0.58 -22.02
CA VAL A 59 -3.71 1.67 -22.41
C VAL A 59 -2.47 1.07 -23.08
N SER A 60 -2.21 1.48 -24.32
CA SER A 60 -0.98 1.15 -25.02
C SER A 60 0.12 2.14 -24.64
N LEU A 61 1.18 1.66 -24.00
CA LEU A 61 2.36 2.44 -23.64
C LEU A 61 3.60 1.84 -24.29
N ARG A 62 4.59 2.69 -24.57
CA ARG A 62 5.96 2.28 -24.85
C ARG A 62 6.79 2.31 -23.55
N PRO A 63 7.89 1.54 -23.46
CA PRO A 63 8.77 1.55 -22.29
C PRO A 63 9.19 2.96 -21.83
N GLU A 64 9.44 3.86 -22.78
CA GLU A 64 9.87 5.23 -22.49
C GLU A 64 8.77 6.10 -21.85
N GLU A 65 7.51 5.69 -21.97
CA GLU A 65 6.32 6.38 -21.47
C GLU A 65 5.89 5.89 -20.08
N LEU A 66 6.53 4.83 -19.56
CA LEU A 66 6.26 4.32 -18.20
C LEU A 66 6.58 5.36 -17.12
N ARG A 67 7.53 6.25 -17.39
CA ARG A 67 7.87 7.36 -16.50
C ARG A 67 7.08 8.59 -16.90
N VAL A 68 6.25 9.09 -15.98
CA VAL A 68 5.51 10.35 -16.17
C VAL A 68 6.47 11.51 -16.41
N ASN A 69 6.22 12.31 -17.45
CA ASN A 69 7.05 13.45 -17.79
C ASN A 69 6.86 14.59 -16.76
N PRO A 70 7.93 15.27 -16.31
CA PRO A 70 7.81 16.46 -15.47
C PRO A 70 6.83 17.52 -16.01
N THR A 71 6.77 17.72 -17.33
CA THR A 71 5.85 18.69 -17.94
C THR A 71 4.39 18.29 -17.82
N GLU A 72 4.10 16.99 -17.89
CA GLU A 72 2.75 16.45 -17.68
C GLU A 72 2.32 16.60 -16.23
N LEU A 73 3.24 16.40 -15.29
CA LEU A 73 3.00 16.63 -13.86
C LEU A 73 2.66 18.10 -13.58
N ASP A 74 3.43 19.04 -14.14
CA ASP A 74 3.17 20.47 -13.97
C ASP A 74 1.83 20.86 -14.58
N ALA A 75 1.53 20.37 -15.79
CA ALA A 75 0.26 20.62 -16.45
C ALA A 75 -0.93 20.07 -15.63
N ALA A 76 -0.81 18.86 -15.08
CA ALA A 76 -1.82 18.27 -14.22
C ALA A 76 -2.00 19.08 -12.92
N TYR A 77 -0.90 19.55 -12.32
CA TYR A 77 -0.95 20.37 -11.11
C TYR A 77 -1.73 21.68 -11.32
N GLN A 78 -1.54 22.33 -12.47
CA GLN A 78 -2.27 23.57 -12.81
C GLN A 78 -3.77 23.34 -13.08
N GLN A 79 -4.19 22.11 -13.41
CA GLN A 79 -5.59 21.78 -13.65
C GLN A 79 -6.38 21.53 -12.35
N ILE A 80 -5.70 21.38 -11.23
CA ILE A 80 -6.35 21.11 -9.94
C ILE A 80 -6.97 22.40 -9.38
N SER A 81 -8.24 22.33 -8.96
CA SER A 81 -8.87 23.47 -8.28
C SER A 81 -8.13 23.83 -6.99
N GLY A 82 -7.98 25.14 -6.71
CA GLY A 82 -7.30 25.60 -5.49
C GLY A 82 -7.94 25.09 -4.19
N LYS A 83 -9.24 24.78 -4.19
CA LYS A 83 -9.94 24.16 -3.05
C LYS A 83 -9.45 22.72 -2.81
N LEU A 84 -9.36 21.92 -3.87
CA LEU A 84 -8.88 20.54 -3.78
C LEU A 84 -7.40 20.50 -3.38
N LEU A 85 -6.58 21.37 -3.97
CA LEU A 85 -5.16 21.47 -3.63
C LEU A 85 -4.96 21.75 -2.12
N LYS A 86 -5.66 22.76 -1.58
CA LYS A 86 -5.61 23.08 -0.14
C LYS A 86 -6.05 21.92 0.76
N ALA A 87 -7.03 21.12 0.31
CA ALA A 87 -7.48 19.95 1.06
C ALA A 87 -6.41 18.85 1.09
N ILE A 88 -5.76 18.57 -0.04
CA ILE A 88 -4.65 17.61 -0.14
C ILE A 88 -3.46 18.07 0.71
N GLU A 89 -3.10 19.35 0.64
CA GLU A 89 -2.01 19.92 1.46
C GLU A 89 -2.29 19.81 2.96
N LEU A 90 -3.53 20.05 3.38
CA LEU A 90 -3.94 19.88 4.77
C LEU A 90 -3.79 18.41 5.21
N ALA A 91 -4.28 17.46 4.41
CA ALA A 91 -4.15 16.05 4.68
C ALA A 91 -2.67 15.63 4.78
N HIS A 92 -1.85 16.07 3.82
CA HIS A 92 -0.40 15.84 3.82
C HIS A 92 0.25 16.34 5.12
N ARG A 93 -0.03 17.59 5.55
CA ARG A 93 0.53 18.14 6.79
C ARG A 93 0.13 17.30 8.02
N GLN A 94 -1.13 16.88 8.12
CA GLN A 94 -1.60 16.09 9.26
C GLN A 94 -0.99 14.70 9.29
N ILE A 95 -0.94 14.02 8.14
CA ILE A 95 -0.34 12.68 8.00
C ILE A 95 1.14 12.76 8.38
N VAL A 96 1.89 13.73 7.84
CA VAL A 96 3.32 13.89 8.14
C VAL A 96 3.54 14.22 9.61
N ALA A 97 2.73 15.13 10.20
CA ALA A 97 2.84 15.48 11.62
C ALA A 97 2.65 14.24 12.51
N PHE A 98 1.63 13.42 12.23
CA PHE A 98 1.37 12.20 12.99
C PHE A 98 2.49 11.16 12.84
N HIS A 99 2.94 10.88 11.62
CA HIS A 99 3.99 9.87 11.38
C HIS A 99 5.35 10.29 11.93
N ARG A 100 5.66 11.60 11.96
CA ARG A 100 6.90 12.11 12.59
C ARG A 100 6.99 11.76 14.07
N LEU A 101 5.86 11.70 14.80
CA LEU A 101 5.84 11.28 16.20
C LEU A 101 6.18 9.81 16.40
N LYS A 102 6.13 8.99 15.34
CA LYS A 102 6.39 7.55 15.36
C LYS A 102 7.77 7.17 14.84
N VAL A 103 8.57 8.14 14.38
CA VAL A 103 9.94 7.87 13.92
C VAL A 103 10.76 7.38 15.12
N PRO A 104 11.24 6.13 15.10
CA PRO A 104 11.99 5.59 16.21
C PRO A 104 13.35 6.29 16.32
N GLN A 105 13.73 6.67 17.54
CA GLN A 105 15.04 7.25 17.78
C GLN A 105 16.07 6.15 18.01
N SER A 106 17.20 6.25 17.29
CA SER A 106 18.37 5.43 17.57
C SER A 106 18.86 5.73 18.98
N TRP A 107 19.30 4.71 19.70
CA TRP A 107 19.76 4.85 21.08
C TRP A 107 20.98 3.99 21.34
N VAL A 108 21.77 4.41 22.33
CA VAL A 108 22.95 3.72 22.84
C VAL A 108 22.91 3.78 24.37
N HIS A 109 23.31 2.69 25.02
CA HIS A 109 23.32 2.53 26.46
C HIS A 109 24.63 1.86 26.90
N PHE A 110 25.19 2.34 28.02
CA PHE A 110 26.47 1.89 28.57
C PHE A 110 26.23 1.30 29.97
N PRO A 111 25.89 0.00 30.08
CA PRO A 111 25.55 -0.63 31.37
C PRO A 111 26.76 -0.84 32.31
N GLY A 112 27.99 -0.60 31.85
CA GLY A 112 29.23 -0.75 32.61
C GLY A 112 30.14 -1.86 32.07
N GLN A 113 31.30 -2.07 32.71
CA GLN A 113 32.28 -3.13 32.38
C GLN A 113 32.75 -3.14 30.91
N GLY A 114 32.80 -1.97 30.26
CA GLY A 114 33.23 -1.86 28.85
C GLY A 114 32.18 -2.33 27.82
N VAL A 115 30.96 -2.65 28.24
CA VAL A 115 29.88 -3.09 27.35
C VAL A 115 29.11 -1.89 26.79
N VAL A 116 28.76 -1.94 25.51
CA VAL A 116 27.91 -0.97 24.82
C VAL A 116 26.72 -1.70 24.18
N LEU A 117 25.51 -1.22 24.44
CA LEU A 117 24.27 -1.71 23.84
C LEU A 117 23.63 -0.59 23.02
N GLY A 118 22.92 -0.93 21.96
CA GLY A 118 22.22 0.09 21.19
C GLY A 118 21.38 -0.48 20.07
N LYS A 119 20.53 0.37 19.50
CA LYS A 119 19.77 0.08 18.28
C LYS A 119 19.81 1.29 17.37
N ARG A 120 20.28 1.07 16.13
CA ARG A 120 20.26 2.06 15.07
C ARG A 120 19.10 1.76 14.12
N TYR A 121 18.28 2.76 13.86
CA TYR A 121 17.25 2.74 12.83
C TYR A 121 17.81 3.46 11.58
N THR A 122 17.73 2.81 10.42
CA THR A 122 18.21 3.29 9.11
C THR A 122 17.16 3.12 8.05
#